data_AF-A0A182QQM1-F1
#
_entry.id   AF-A0A182QQM1-F1
#
_cell.length_a   1.000
_cell.length_b   1.000
_cell.length_c   1.000
_cell.angle_alpha   90.00
_cell.angle_beta   90.00
_cell.angle_gamma   90.00
#
_symmetry.space_group_name_H-M   'P 1'
#
loop_
_entity.id
_entity.type
_entity.pdbx_description
1 polymer ?
#
loop_
_entity_poly.entity_id
_entity_poly.type
_entity_poly.pdbx_seq_one_letter_code
_entity_poly.pdbx_strand_id
1 'polypeptide(L)'
;MGLCSSCFKGSTEELLTPDVDVRRQQQREAAERRRIEQESRGIKDVDKVRRQQQRAMEQERREQEASRMGGQQPTLKVRGHQRVPSDTKEFHEATKRDALMRLKKDLDHLLETVEDTRKTGVQKEMCGFEALYHRFLQEDGPSVEWDRIEKLPEGAVKDYSTIKSPQEGHIRDMLDKLVVVKLNGGLGTSMGCHGPKSVIPVRSDLTFLDLTVQQIEHLNKKYNANVPLVLMNSFNTDVDTEKVIRKYKGFQVQIYTFNQSCYPRISRDSLLPIAKDFDIENDIEAWYPPGHGDFYQSFQNSGLLKKFIEEGREYCFLSNIDNLGATVDIKILNRLIGDDRQGDKPIEFVMEVTDKTRADVKGGTLINYENKLRLLEIAQVPKEHVDDFKSVKTFKFFNTNNIWARLESIERVLNAKTMNMEIIVNNKTLDNGMRVIQLETAVGAAMKCFDGGIGINVPRSRFLPVKKTSDLLLVMSNLYSLKYGSLVMSPQRMFPTTPLVKLGDNHFSKVKEFLARFANIPDLIELDHLTVSGDVTFGRGVSLRGTVIIIANHGDRIDIPAGAILENKIVSGNMRILDH
;
A
#
# COMPACT_ATOMS: atom_id res chain seq x y z
N MET A 1 36.28 48.79 -49.75
CA MET A 1 35.64 47.58 -50.31
C MET A 1 35.44 46.58 -49.20
N GLY A 2 34.23 46.04 -49.06
CA GLY A 2 33.99 44.80 -48.33
C GLY A 2 33.68 44.90 -46.83
N LEU A 3 32.38 44.81 -46.53
CA LEU A 3 31.78 43.84 -45.59
C LEU A 3 32.30 43.77 -44.15
N CYS A 4 31.47 44.29 -43.22
CA CYS A 4 30.88 43.57 -42.08
C CYS A 4 30.59 44.57 -40.96
N SER A 5 29.31 44.84 -40.70
CA SER A 5 28.71 45.26 -39.39
C SER A 5 27.46 46.14 -39.62
N SER A 6 26.32 45.53 -39.93
CA SER A 6 25.03 46.19 -39.73
C SER A 6 23.91 45.15 -39.72
N CYS A 7 23.33 44.88 -38.55
CA CYS A 7 21.89 44.63 -38.35
C CYS A 7 21.58 44.45 -36.86
N PHE A 8 21.92 45.47 -36.05
CA PHE A 8 21.14 45.82 -34.86
C PHE A 8 20.47 47.16 -35.19
N LYS A 9 19.29 47.11 -35.81
CA LYS A 9 18.33 48.22 -35.83
C LYS A 9 16.94 47.61 -35.75
N GLY A 10 16.20 48.04 -34.74
CA GLY A 10 14.87 47.55 -34.42
C GLY A 10 13.87 47.83 -35.53
N SER A 11 13.01 46.85 -35.76
CA SER A 11 11.70 47.02 -36.35
C SER A 11 10.68 46.57 -35.29
N THR A 12 10.02 47.53 -34.67
CA THR A 12 8.72 47.33 -34.05
C THR A 12 7.74 46.92 -35.15
N GLU A 13 7.56 45.62 -35.36
CA GLU A 13 6.41 45.11 -36.10
C GLU A 13 5.19 45.23 -35.18
N GLU A 14 4.35 46.22 -35.47
CA GLU A 14 2.97 46.22 -35.02
C GLU A 14 2.30 44.95 -35.57
N LEU A 15 2.12 43.95 -34.72
CA LEU A 15 1.20 42.85 -34.97
C LEU A 15 -0.21 43.43 -35.04
N LEU A 16 -0.65 43.78 -36.24
CA LEU A 16 -2.04 44.09 -36.56
C LEU A 16 -2.89 42.87 -36.25
N THR A 17 -3.47 42.85 -35.06
CA THR A 17 -4.46 41.84 -34.70
C THR A 17 -5.65 41.98 -35.66
N PRO A 18 -6.12 40.91 -36.32
CA PRO A 18 -7.21 41.02 -37.27
C PRO A 18 -8.47 41.56 -36.60
N ASP A 19 -9.20 42.39 -37.34
CA ASP A 19 -10.40 43.11 -36.91
C ASP A 19 -11.43 42.17 -36.26
N VAL A 20 -12.23 42.69 -35.33
CA VAL A 20 -13.12 41.92 -34.45
C VAL A 20 -14.10 41.07 -35.27
N ASP A 21 -14.53 41.57 -36.43
CA ASP A 21 -15.45 40.87 -37.33
C ASP A 21 -14.79 39.69 -38.04
N VAL A 22 -13.52 39.82 -38.45
CA VAL A 22 -12.73 38.72 -39.03
C VAL A 22 -12.51 37.61 -38.00
N ARG A 23 -12.27 37.99 -36.73
CA ARG A 23 -12.11 37.04 -35.62
C ARG A 23 -13.40 36.28 -35.30
N ARG A 24 -14.55 36.97 -35.35
CA ARG A 24 -15.87 36.33 -35.19
C ARG A 24 -16.18 35.37 -36.34
N GLN A 25 -15.80 35.72 -37.57
CA GLN A 25 -16.04 34.88 -38.74
C GLN A 25 -15.20 33.60 -38.69
N GLN A 26 -13.90 33.71 -38.34
CA GLN A 26 -13.02 32.56 -38.15
C GLN A 26 -13.46 31.64 -37.00
N GLN A 27 -14.00 32.20 -35.91
CA GLN A 27 -14.54 31.41 -34.81
C GLN A 27 -15.83 30.67 -35.19
N ARG A 28 -16.70 31.26 -36.01
CA ARG A 28 -17.90 30.59 -36.54
C ARG A 28 -17.53 29.45 -37.48
N GLU A 29 -16.61 29.67 -38.41
CA GLU A 29 -16.14 28.61 -39.33
C GLU A 29 -15.44 27.47 -38.58
N ALA A 30 -14.64 27.78 -37.55
CA ALA A 30 -14.01 26.76 -36.72
C ALA A 30 -15.02 25.96 -35.88
N ALA A 31 -16.09 26.61 -35.39
CA ALA A 31 -17.17 25.93 -34.68
C ALA A 31 -18.01 25.04 -35.62
N GLU A 32 -18.27 25.51 -36.84
CA GLU A 32 -19.01 24.76 -37.86
C GLU A 32 -18.21 23.55 -38.36
N ARG A 33 -16.90 23.69 -38.59
CA ARG A 33 -16.01 22.56 -38.87
C ARG A 33 -16.00 21.52 -37.75
N ARG A 34 -15.96 21.94 -36.48
CA ARG A 34 -16.05 21.01 -35.33
C ARG A 34 -17.40 20.32 -35.23
N ARG A 35 -18.49 20.99 -35.62
CA ARG A 35 -19.83 20.39 -35.66
C ARG A 35 -19.94 19.33 -36.75
N ILE A 36 -19.42 19.61 -37.94
CA ILE A 36 -19.37 18.66 -39.06
C ILE A 36 -18.45 17.45 -38.72
N GLU A 37 -17.35 17.69 -38.01
CA GLU A 37 -16.43 16.64 -37.57
C GLU A 37 -17.01 15.77 -36.44
N GLN A 38 -17.89 16.33 -35.60
CA GLN A 38 -18.68 15.59 -34.60
C GLN A 38 -19.84 14.82 -35.23
N GLU A 39 -20.57 15.41 -36.19
CA GLU A 39 -21.67 14.76 -36.91
C GLU A 39 -21.18 13.60 -37.80
N SER A 40 -19.93 13.66 -38.31
CA SER A 40 -19.32 12.57 -39.10
C SER A 40 -18.64 11.47 -38.26
N ARG A 41 -18.49 11.67 -36.94
CA ARG A 41 -17.97 10.63 -36.02
C ARG A 41 -19.12 9.83 -35.40
N GLY A 42 -19.78 9.03 -36.23
CA GLY A 42 -20.86 8.18 -35.73
C GLY A 42 -21.53 7.35 -36.80
N ILE A 43 -20.78 6.49 -37.48
CA ILE A 43 -21.15 5.16 -38.04
C ILE A 43 -19.93 4.72 -38.86
N LYS A 44 -19.16 3.76 -38.35
CA LYS A 44 -17.93 3.28 -39.02
C LYS A 44 -18.19 2.29 -40.16
N ASP A 45 -19.43 1.82 -40.34
CA ASP A 45 -19.81 0.90 -41.41
C ASP A 45 -21.33 0.96 -41.66
N VAL A 46 -21.73 1.77 -42.65
CA VAL A 46 -23.14 2.01 -43.01
C VAL A 46 -23.81 0.72 -43.51
N ASP A 47 -23.06 -0.18 -44.13
CA ASP A 47 -23.57 -1.45 -44.65
C ASP A 47 -23.84 -2.47 -43.55
N LYS A 48 -23.10 -2.39 -42.43
CA LYS A 48 -23.40 -3.18 -41.23
C LYS A 48 -24.72 -2.75 -40.59
N VAL A 49 -24.96 -1.44 -40.50
CA VAL A 49 -26.21 -0.89 -39.94
C VAL A 49 -27.40 -1.22 -40.84
N ARG A 50 -27.25 -1.10 -42.17
CA ARG A 50 -28.29 -1.54 -43.12
C ARG A 50 -28.62 -3.03 -43.01
N ARG A 51 -27.61 -3.89 -42.87
CA ARG A 51 -27.82 -5.35 -42.64
C ARG A 51 -28.52 -5.63 -41.32
N GLN A 52 -28.25 -4.85 -40.28
CA GLN A 52 -28.87 -5.00 -38.97
C GLN A 52 -30.34 -4.53 -38.98
N GLN A 53 -30.63 -3.42 -39.68
CA GLN A 53 -31.99 -2.91 -39.88
C GLN A 53 -32.84 -3.85 -40.76
N GLN A 54 -32.26 -4.43 -41.82
CA GLN A 54 -32.95 -5.42 -42.65
C GLN A 54 -33.30 -6.70 -41.87
N ARG A 55 -32.37 -7.20 -41.03
CA ARG A 55 -32.64 -8.35 -40.16
C ARG A 55 -33.71 -8.07 -39.12
N ALA A 56 -33.71 -6.87 -38.53
CA ALA A 56 -34.74 -6.47 -37.58
C ALA A 56 -36.13 -6.40 -38.23
N MET A 57 -36.23 -5.79 -39.43
CA MET A 57 -37.49 -5.74 -40.19
C MET A 57 -37.97 -7.13 -40.63
N GLU A 58 -37.07 -8.03 -41.04
CA GLU A 58 -37.45 -9.40 -41.42
C GLU A 58 -37.94 -10.20 -40.20
N GLN A 59 -37.34 -9.98 -39.03
CA GLN A 59 -37.75 -10.62 -37.78
C GLN A 59 -39.09 -10.10 -37.28
N GLU A 60 -39.33 -8.78 -37.29
CA GLU A 60 -40.64 -8.19 -36.98
C GLU A 60 -41.73 -8.68 -37.93
N ARG A 61 -41.40 -8.81 -39.23
CA ARG A 61 -42.35 -9.33 -40.22
C ARG A 61 -42.68 -10.81 -39.97
N ARG A 62 -41.70 -11.63 -39.60
CA ARG A 62 -41.92 -13.04 -39.20
C ARG A 62 -42.72 -13.15 -37.91
N GLU A 63 -42.49 -12.27 -36.94
CA GLU A 63 -43.26 -12.21 -35.69
C GLU A 63 -44.71 -11.76 -35.95
N GLN A 64 -44.92 -10.81 -36.86
CA GLN A 64 -46.26 -10.39 -37.30
C GLN A 64 -46.98 -11.50 -38.09
N GLU A 65 -46.30 -12.21 -38.98
CA GLU A 65 -46.87 -13.36 -39.72
C GLU A 65 -47.19 -14.52 -38.77
N ALA A 66 -46.34 -14.79 -37.76
CA ALA A 66 -46.60 -15.78 -36.72
C ALA A 66 -47.77 -15.37 -35.79
N SER A 67 -47.91 -14.07 -35.49
CA SER A 67 -49.03 -13.56 -34.69
C SER A 67 -50.39 -13.59 -35.42
N ARG A 68 -50.37 -13.57 -36.76
CA ARG A 68 -51.58 -13.69 -37.60
C ARG A 68 -52.07 -15.13 -37.74
N MET A 69 -51.20 -16.12 -37.58
CA MET A 69 -51.55 -17.53 -37.63
C MET A 69 -51.78 -18.11 -36.23
N GLY A 70 -52.82 -17.60 -35.57
CA GLY A 70 -53.35 -18.21 -34.36
C GLY A 70 -54.23 -19.41 -34.68
N GLY A 71 -53.74 -20.63 -34.38
CA GLY A 71 -54.59 -21.79 -34.12
C GLY A 71 -54.22 -23.09 -34.83
N GLN A 72 -53.48 -23.95 -34.11
CA GLN A 72 -53.58 -25.42 -34.01
C GLN A 72 -52.18 -26.08 -33.93
N GLN A 73 -51.90 -26.71 -32.80
CA GLN A 73 -50.73 -27.57 -32.60
C GLN A 73 -50.78 -28.78 -33.56
N PRO A 74 -49.60 -29.31 -33.92
CA PRO A 74 -49.31 -30.64 -33.43
C PRO A 74 -47.95 -30.72 -32.72
N THR A 75 -47.92 -31.62 -31.74
CA THR A 75 -46.81 -32.00 -30.87
C THR A 75 -45.53 -32.36 -31.61
N LEU A 76 -44.47 -31.56 -31.42
CA LEU A 76 -43.08 -31.98 -31.60
C LEU A 76 -42.33 -31.70 -30.29
N LYS A 77 -41.98 -32.76 -29.57
CA LYS A 77 -41.09 -32.71 -28.40
C LYS A 77 -39.71 -32.22 -28.85
N VAL A 78 -39.47 -30.91 -28.79
CA VAL A 78 -38.10 -30.36 -28.81
C VAL A 78 -37.55 -30.53 -27.40
N ARG A 79 -36.62 -31.48 -27.24
CA ARG A 79 -35.79 -31.59 -26.04
C ARG A 79 -35.22 -30.21 -25.75
N GLY A 80 -35.48 -29.69 -24.55
CA GLY A 80 -34.91 -28.42 -24.12
C GLY A 80 -33.40 -28.47 -24.30
N HIS A 81 -32.87 -27.61 -25.17
CA HIS A 81 -31.45 -27.31 -25.16
C HIS A 81 -31.17 -26.66 -23.80
N GLN A 82 -30.70 -27.46 -22.85
CA GLN A 82 -29.76 -26.99 -21.85
C GLN A 82 -28.75 -26.14 -22.61
N ARG A 83 -28.58 -24.88 -22.20
CA ARG A 83 -27.52 -24.02 -22.74
C ARG A 83 -26.21 -24.74 -22.49
N VAL A 84 -25.67 -25.38 -23.51
CA VAL A 84 -24.32 -25.94 -23.50
C VAL A 84 -23.39 -24.75 -23.27
N PRO A 85 -22.52 -24.77 -22.26
CA PRO A 85 -21.49 -23.74 -22.12
C PRO A 85 -20.71 -23.65 -23.43
N SER A 86 -20.26 -22.45 -23.84
CA SER A 86 -19.51 -22.37 -25.10
C SER A 86 -18.25 -23.25 -25.01
N ASP A 87 -17.93 -24.03 -26.04
CA ASP A 87 -16.77 -24.95 -26.07
C ASP A 87 -15.47 -24.27 -25.61
N THR A 88 -15.35 -22.96 -25.85
CA THR A 88 -14.23 -22.11 -25.40
C THR A 88 -14.15 -21.93 -23.89
N LYS A 89 -15.29 -21.78 -23.19
CA LYS A 89 -15.34 -21.71 -21.72
C LYS A 89 -15.03 -23.05 -21.10
N GLU A 90 -15.56 -24.14 -21.65
CA GLU A 90 -15.25 -25.50 -21.16
C GLU A 90 -13.76 -25.81 -21.33
N PHE A 91 -13.16 -25.41 -22.46
CA PHE A 91 -11.72 -25.56 -22.70
C PHE A 91 -10.86 -24.76 -21.71
N HIS A 92 -11.23 -23.51 -21.42
CA HIS A 92 -10.54 -22.69 -20.41
C HIS A 92 -10.70 -23.27 -19.00
N GLU A 93 -11.89 -23.73 -18.63
CA GLU A 93 -12.14 -24.38 -17.34
C GLU A 93 -11.36 -25.70 -17.20
N ALA A 94 -11.29 -26.51 -18.25
CA ALA A 94 -10.48 -27.72 -18.28
C ALA A 94 -8.99 -27.41 -18.10
N THR A 95 -8.49 -26.37 -18.79
CA THR A 95 -7.09 -25.93 -18.67
C THR A 95 -6.76 -25.45 -17.25
N LYS A 96 -7.69 -24.73 -16.60
CA LYS A 96 -7.55 -24.29 -15.20
C LYS A 96 -7.51 -25.47 -14.23
N ARG A 97 -8.37 -26.48 -14.43
CA ARG A 97 -8.37 -27.71 -13.62
C ARG A 97 -7.07 -28.50 -13.79
N ASP A 98 -6.58 -28.62 -15.02
CA ASP A 98 -5.31 -29.29 -15.31
C ASP A 98 -4.11 -28.58 -14.67
N ALA A 99 -4.08 -27.25 -14.73
CA ALA A 99 -3.05 -26.44 -14.07
C ALA A 99 -3.04 -26.67 -12.55
N LEU A 100 -4.21 -26.77 -11.93
CA LEU A 100 -4.34 -27.01 -10.50
C LEU A 100 -3.91 -28.43 -10.11
N MET A 101 -4.28 -29.45 -10.90
CA MET A 101 -3.82 -30.82 -10.66
C MET A 101 -2.30 -30.94 -10.78
N ARG A 102 -1.70 -30.27 -11.77
CA ARG A 102 -0.24 -30.22 -11.92
C ARG A 102 0.43 -29.51 -10.75
N LEU A 103 -0.10 -28.34 -10.35
CA LEU A 103 0.39 -27.62 -9.18
C LEU A 103 0.40 -28.53 -7.95
N LYS A 104 -0.72 -29.21 -7.67
CA LYS A 104 -0.83 -30.09 -6.51
C LYS A 104 0.22 -31.20 -6.53
N LYS A 105 0.44 -31.82 -7.68
CA LYS A 105 1.48 -32.83 -7.85
C LYS A 105 2.88 -32.27 -7.58
N ASP A 106 3.19 -31.08 -8.09
CA ASP A 106 4.49 -30.43 -7.86
C ASP A 106 4.67 -30.06 -6.37
N LEU A 107 3.60 -29.60 -5.70
CA LEU A 107 3.62 -29.34 -4.26
C LEU A 107 3.81 -30.63 -3.44
N ASP A 108 3.17 -31.73 -3.83
CA ASP A 108 3.35 -33.03 -3.18
C ASP A 108 4.81 -33.52 -3.33
N HIS A 109 5.41 -33.35 -4.51
CA HIS A 109 6.83 -33.64 -4.72
C HIS A 109 7.75 -32.74 -3.88
N LEU A 110 7.43 -31.46 -3.75
CA LEU A 110 8.18 -30.58 -2.85
C LEU A 110 8.09 -31.11 -1.41
N LEU A 111 6.90 -31.48 -0.93
CA LEU A 111 6.69 -32.00 0.43
C LEU A 111 7.46 -33.31 0.72
N GLU A 112 7.86 -34.08 -0.31
CA GLU A 112 8.73 -35.26 -0.15
C GLU A 112 10.18 -34.88 0.22
N THR A 113 10.63 -33.67 -0.12
CA THR A 113 11.98 -33.17 0.19
C THR A 113 12.11 -32.58 1.60
N VAL A 114 11.01 -32.45 2.33
CA VAL A 114 10.97 -31.83 3.67
C VAL A 114 11.29 -32.86 4.75
N GLU A 115 12.10 -32.47 5.74
CA GLU A 115 12.30 -33.25 6.96
C GLU A 115 10.98 -33.52 7.71
N ASP A 116 10.81 -34.73 8.23
CA ASP A 116 9.56 -35.18 8.87
C ASP A 116 9.10 -34.29 10.05
N THR A 117 10.04 -33.65 10.75
CA THR A 117 9.77 -32.75 11.88
C THR A 117 9.04 -31.47 11.47
N ARG A 118 9.31 -30.95 10.28
CA ARG A 118 8.73 -29.68 9.75
C ARG A 118 7.55 -29.92 8.82
N LYS A 119 7.36 -31.16 8.36
CA LYS A 119 6.39 -31.55 7.35
C LYS A 119 4.96 -31.09 7.63
N THR A 120 4.48 -31.23 8.87
CA THR A 120 3.11 -30.82 9.23
C THR A 120 2.88 -29.31 9.14
N GLY A 121 3.88 -28.50 9.50
CA GLY A 121 3.81 -27.04 9.39
C GLY A 121 3.80 -26.60 7.93
N VAL A 122 4.76 -27.11 7.15
CA VAL A 122 4.90 -26.82 5.73
C VAL A 122 3.67 -27.26 4.94
N GLN A 123 3.09 -28.41 5.27
CA GLN A 123 1.86 -28.88 4.63
C GLN A 123 0.70 -27.90 4.81
N LYS A 124 0.54 -27.29 6.00
CA LYS A 124 -0.48 -26.25 6.22
C LYS A 124 -0.23 -25.02 5.35
N GLU A 125 1.03 -24.60 5.22
CA GLU A 125 1.41 -23.48 4.33
C GLU A 125 1.07 -23.81 2.87
N MET A 126 1.43 -25.00 2.39
CA MET A 126 1.14 -25.42 1.02
C MET A 126 -0.37 -25.55 0.76
N CYS A 127 -1.17 -26.00 1.72
CA CYS A 127 -2.63 -25.95 1.61
C CYS A 127 -3.16 -24.51 1.51
N GLY A 128 -2.58 -23.57 2.25
CA GLY A 128 -2.91 -22.14 2.13
C GLY A 128 -2.58 -21.58 0.75
N PHE A 129 -1.42 -21.96 0.21
CA PHE A 129 -0.99 -21.58 -1.13
C PHE A 129 -1.89 -22.19 -2.22
N GLU A 130 -2.24 -23.47 -2.13
CA GLU A 130 -3.17 -24.14 -3.05
C GLU A 130 -4.53 -23.43 -3.06
N ALA A 131 -5.06 -23.07 -1.89
CA ALA A 131 -6.32 -22.32 -1.79
C ALA A 131 -6.24 -20.93 -2.44
N LEU A 132 -5.12 -20.22 -2.24
CA LEU A 132 -4.89 -18.91 -2.86
C LEU A 132 -4.76 -19.02 -4.39
N TYR A 133 -4.03 -20.02 -4.87
CA TYR A 133 -3.86 -20.28 -6.30
C TYR A 133 -5.16 -20.70 -6.98
N HIS A 134 -5.94 -21.58 -6.33
CA HIS A 134 -7.26 -21.97 -6.79
C HIS A 134 -8.16 -20.74 -6.97
N ARG A 135 -8.20 -19.83 -5.99
CA ARG A 135 -8.95 -18.58 -6.09
C ARG A 135 -8.44 -17.68 -7.20
N PHE A 136 -7.12 -17.55 -7.35
CA PHE A 136 -6.52 -16.79 -8.46
C PHE A 136 -6.96 -17.30 -9.83
N LEU A 137 -7.07 -18.62 -10.02
CA LEU A 137 -7.58 -19.19 -11.26
C LEU A 137 -9.09 -19.01 -11.44
N GLN A 138 -9.86 -18.90 -10.37
CA GLN A 138 -11.32 -18.73 -10.43
C GLN A 138 -11.76 -17.28 -10.62
N GLU A 139 -11.03 -16.32 -10.05
CA GLU A 139 -11.37 -14.90 -10.09
C GLU A 139 -11.03 -14.29 -11.47
N ASP A 140 -11.93 -14.50 -12.45
CA ASP A 140 -11.88 -13.81 -13.75
C ASP A 140 -12.67 -12.48 -13.69
N GLY A 141 -11.98 -11.34 -13.70
CA GLY A 141 -12.58 -10.01 -13.84
C GLY A 141 -12.19 -9.00 -12.76
N PRO A 142 -12.68 -7.75 -12.83
CA PRO A 142 -12.43 -6.75 -11.81
C PRO A 142 -13.09 -7.15 -10.49
N SER A 143 -12.33 -7.12 -9.38
CA SER A 143 -12.83 -7.52 -8.04
C SER A 143 -13.93 -6.61 -7.47
N VAL A 144 -14.19 -5.47 -8.14
CA VAL A 144 -15.16 -4.44 -7.75
C VAL A 144 -15.84 -3.90 -9.01
N GLU A 145 -17.17 -3.89 -9.02
CA GLU A 145 -17.95 -3.13 -10.00
C GLU A 145 -18.02 -1.66 -9.55
N TRP A 146 -17.45 -0.74 -10.33
CA TRP A 146 -17.32 0.67 -9.96
C TRP A 146 -18.67 1.33 -9.63
N ASP A 147 -19.71 1.01 -10.40
CA ASP A 147 -21.05 1.59 -10.25
C ASP A 147 -21.77 1.14 -8.96
N ARG A 148 -21.30 0.07 -8.31
CA ARG A 148 -21.84 -0.40 -7.02
C ARG A 148 -21.11 0.18 -5.82
N ILE A 149 -20.07 0.98 -6.04
CA ILE A 149 -19.36 1.64 -4.94
C ILE A 149 -20.25 2.74 -4.37
N GLU A 150 -20.58 2.61 -3.10
CA GLU A 150 -21.38 3.58 -2.38
C GLU A 150 -20.49 4.54 -1.57
N LYS A 151 -21.04 5.72 -1.29
CA LYS A 151 -20.42 6.65 -0.35
C LYS A 151 -20.40 6.02 1.04
N LEU A 152 -19.36 6.34 1.82
CA LEU A 152 -19.27 5.91 3.21
C LEU A 152 -20.51 6.39 3.99
N PRO A 153 -21.19 5.51 4.74
CA PRO A 153 -22.35 5.90 5.52
C PRO A 153 -21.93 6.80 6.69
N GLU A 154 -22.87 7.60 7.19
CA GLU A 154 -22.64 8.47 8.34
C GLU A 154 -22.23 7.64 9.56
N GLY A 155 -21.08 7.95 10.15
CA GLY A 155 -20.52 7.22 11.29
C GLY A 155 -19.61 6.03 10.95
N ALA A 156 -19.43 5.67 9.67
CA ALA A 156 -18.45 4.65 9.27
C ALA A 156 -17.01 5.05 9.59
N VAL A 157 -16.69 6.34 9.46
CA VAL A 157 -15.41 6.92 9.84
C VAL A 157 -15.66 7.94 10.94
N LYS A 158 -15.09 7.71 12.12
CA LYS A 158 -15.19 8.64 13.26
C LYS A 158 -13.98 9.55 13.30
N ASP A 159 -14.18 10.82 13.62
CA ASP A 159 -13.08 11.75 13.82
C ASP A 159 -12.39 11.51 15.16
N TYR A 160 -11.06 11.46 15.17
CA TYR A 160 -10.26 11.24 16.38
C TYR A 160 -10.55 12.27 17.49
N SER A 161 -10.89 13.50 17.13
CA SER A 161 -11.23 14.58 18.07
C SER A 161 -12.48 14.29 18.90
N THR A 162 -13.39 13.44 18.40
CA THR A 162 -14.63 13.08 19.09
C THR A 162 -14.43 12.00 20.15
N ILE A 163 -13.29 11.31 20.15
CA ILE A 163 -13.01 10.19 21.03
C ILE A 163 -12.55 10.69 22.40
N LYS A 164 -13.22 10.21 23.46
CA LYS A 164 -12.93 10.63 24.83
C LYS A 164 -11.64 10.00 25.35
N SER A 165 -10.91 10.77 26.13
CA SER A 165 -9.76 10.24 26.87
C SER A 165 -10.24 9.46 28.08
N PRO A 166 -9.67 8.28 28.37
CA PRO A 166 -10.05 7.50 29.55
C PRO A 166 -9.57 8.16 30.85
N GLN A 167 -10.18 7.76 31.96
CA GLN A 167 -9.67 8.07 33.29
C GLN A 167 -8.41 7.23 33.59
N GLU A 168 -7.43 7.82 34.28
CA GLU A 168 -6.12 7.19 34.50
C GLU A 168 -6.19 5.83 35.22
N GLY A 169 -7.18 5.65 36.09
CA GLY A 169 -7.39 4.41 36.85
C GLY A 169 -7.72 3.18 35.97
N HIS A 170 -8.36 3.37 34.81
CA HIS A 170 -8.76 2.27 33.92
C HIS A 170 -7.73 1.98 32.83
N ILE A 171 -6.70 2.83 32.67
CA ILE A 171 -5.71 2.68 31.58
C ILE A 171 -4.95 1.36 31.71
N ARG A 172 -4.59 0.97 32.93
CA ARG A 172 -3.88 -0.27 33.18
C ARG A 172 -4.68 -1.48 32.72
N ASP A 173 -5.93 -1.60 33.15
CA ASP A 173 -6.80 -2.72 32.81
C ASP A 173 -7.04 -2.82 31.29
N MET A 174 -7.14 -1.67 30.62
CA MET A 174 -7.26 -1.63 29.16
C MET A 174 -5.97 -2.08 28.45
N LEU A 175 -4.81 -1.65 28.93
CA LEU A 175 -3.51 -2.04 28.38
C LEU A 175 -3.23 -3.53 28.62
N ASP A 176 -3.66 -4.06 29.76
CA ASP A 176 -3.55 -5.48 30.06
C ASP A 176 -4.43 -6.34 29.13
N LYS A 177 -5.37 -5.76 28.38
CA LYS A 177 -6.13 -6.45 27.33
C LYS A 177 -5.57 -6.28 25.91
N LEU A 178 -4.47 -5.53 25.74
CA LEU A 178 -3.89 -5.20 24.44
C LEU A 178 -2.64 -6.02 24.13
N VAL A 179 -2.49 -6.41 22.86
CA VAL A 179 -1.25 -6.95 22.28
C VAL A 179 -0.76 -6.02 21.18
N VAL A 180 0.52 -5.64 21.17
CA VAL A 180 1.08 -4.83 20.08
C VAL A 180 1.79 -5.73 19.08
N VAL A 181 1.40 -5.67 17.82
CA VAL A 181 2.00 -6.45 16.73
C VAL A 181 2.66 -5.52 15.72
N LYS A 182 3.92 -5.80 15.37
CA LYS A 182 4.66 -5.08 14.33
C LYS A 182 4.99 -5.99 13.16
N LEU A 183 4.65 -5.53 11.96
CA LEU A 183 5.01 -6.18 10.71
C LEU A 183 6.51 -5.97 10.43
N ASN A 184 7.29 -7.04 10.50
CA ASN A 184 8.76 -7.07 10.41
C ASN A 184 9.29 -8.01 9.30
N GLY A 185 8.44 -8.39 8.34
CA GLY A 185 8.86 -9.19 7.19
C GLY A 185 9.59 -8.41 6.08
N GLY A 186 9.68 -7.09 6.19
CA GLY A 186 10.25 -6.21 5.16
C GLY A 186 11.78 -6.10 5.23
N LEU A 187 12.43 -6.19 4.07
CA LEU A 187 13.87 -5.98 3.92
C LEU A 187 14.23 -4.51 3.69
N GLY A 188 15.44 -4.15 4.13
CA GLY A 188 16.06 -2.83 3.94
C GLY A 188 16.64 -2.58 2.54
N THR A 189 16.42 -3.48 1.57
CA THR A 189 17.08 -3.47 0.25
C THR A 189 16.84 -2.19 -0.54
N SER A 190 15.64 -1.61 -0.45
CA SER A 190 15.31 -0.32 -1.08
C SER A 190 16.20 0.83 -0.63
N MET A 191 16.77 0.76 0.57
CA MET A 191 17.72 1.74 1.09
C MET A 191 19.16 1.20 1.11
N GLY A 192 19.44 0.12 0.39
CA GLY A 192 20.77 -0.47 0.27
C GLY A 192 21.29 -1.15 1.54
N CYS A 193 20.42 -1.51 2.49
CA CYS A 193 20.79 -2.27 3.69
C CYS A 193 20.51 -3.76 3.49
N HIS A 194 21.44 -4.61 3.91
CA HIS A 194 21.24 -6.06 4.01
C HIS A 194 20.57 -6.38 5.35
N GLY A 195 19.51 -7.17 5.34
CA GLY A 195 18.76 -7.59 6.54
C GLY A 195 17.44 -6.86 6.78
N PRO A 196 16.83 -7.07 7.97
CA PRO A 196 15.52 -6.52 8.30
C PRO A 196 15.53 -5.00 8.34
N LYS A 197 14.49 -4.38 7.79
CA LYS A 197 14.34 -2.92 7.81
C LYS A 197 14.31 -2.33 9.22
N SER A 198 13.87 -3.13 10.19
CA SER A 198 13.75 -2.74 11.60
C SER A 198 15.09 -2.44 12.29
N VAL A 199 16.21 -2.93 11.74
CA VAL A 199 17.56 -2.78 12.30
C VAL A 199 18.28 -1.54 11.72
N ILE A 200 17.64 -0.82 10.80
CA ILE A 200 18.24 0.38 10.23
C ILE A 200 18.27 1.49 11.29
N PRO A 201 19.42 2.15 11.50
CA PRO A 201 19.52 3.26 12.43
C PRO A 201 18.70 4.45 11.94
N VAL A 202 17.85 4.95 12.81
CA VAL A 202 16.91 6.03 12.53
C VAL A 202 17.39 7.33 13.14
N ARG A 203 17.76 7.31 14.43
CA ARG A 203 18.12 8.52 15.17
C ARG A 203 19.01 8.18 16.34
N SER A 204 20.12 8.90 16.50
CA SER A 204 21.07 8.71 17.61
C SER A 204 21.48 7.23 17.76
N ASP A 205 21.77 6.58 16.63
CA ASP A 205 22.10 5.16 16.51
C ASP A 205 21.01 4.16 16.98
N LEU A 206 19.82 4.66 17.34
CA LEU A 206 18.67 3.83 17.66
C LEU A 206 17.98 3.35 16.38
N THR A 207 17.69 2.05 16.33
CA THR A 207 16.96 1.42 15.22
C THR A 207 15.45 1.57 15.39
N PHE A 208 14.66 1.27 14.34
CA PHE A 208 13.19 1.25 14.46
C PHE A 208 12.71 0.31 15.57
N LEU A 209 13.39 -0.84 15.73
CA LEU A 209 13.08 -1.79 16.78
C LEU A 209 13.42 -1.23 18.16
N ASP A 210 14.56 -0.53 18.31
CA ASP A 210 14.91 0.12 19.58
C ASP A 210 13.86 1.16 20.00
N LEU A 211 13.43 1.98 19.05
CA LEU A 211 12.39 2.99 19.27
C LEU A 211 11.07 2.35 19.71
N THR A 212 10.66 1.25 19.06
CA THR A 212 9.43 0.54 19.42
C THR A 212 9.52 -0.10 20.81
N VAL A 213 10.66 -0.71 21.14
CA VAL A 213 10.88 -1.29 22.47
C VAL A 213 10.85 -0.21 23.55
N GLN A 214 11.51 0.94 23.33
CA GLN A 214 11.48 2.07 24.26
C GLN A 214 10.06 2.61 24.49
N GLN A 215 9.24 2.68 23.43
CA GLN A 215 7.85 3.12 23.54
C GLN A 215 7.03 2.22 24.45
N ILE A 216 7.12 0.91 24.24
CA ILE A 216 6.35 -0.08 25.01
C ILE A 216 6.90 -0.22 26.43
N GLU A 217 8.21 -0.18 26.59
CA GLU A 217 8.85 -0.18 27.91
C GLU A 217 8.41 1.04 28.73
N HIS A 218 8.41 2.24 28.13
CA HIS A 218 7.94 3.45 28.79
C HIS A 218 6.45 3.34 29.16
N LEU A 219 5.63 2.77 28.27
CA LEU A 219 4.20 2.52 28.51
C LEU A 219 3.99 1.59 29.72
N ASN A 220 4.71 0.47 29.76
CA ASN A 220 4.65 -0.51 30.83
C ASN A 220 5.12 0.08 32.17
N LYS A 221 6.21 0.85 32.17
CA LYS A 221 6.72 1.55 33.36
C LYS A 221 5.76 2.61 33.88
N LYS A 222 5.16 3.41 32.98
CA LYS A 222 4.30 4.53 33.35
C LYS A 222 2.97 4.06 33.97
N TYR A 223 2.34 3.04 33.39
CA TYR A 223 1.02 2.57 33.83
C TYR A 223 1.05 1.27 34.63
N ASN A 224 2.25 0.76 34.94
CA ASN A 224 2.45 -0.53 35.60
C ASN A 224 1.68 -1.68 34.91
N ALA A 225 1.68 -1.67 33.58
CA ALA A 225 1.02 -2.64 32.72
C ALA A 225 2.04 -3.62 32.13
N ASN A 226 1.57 -4.73 31.57
CA ASN A 226 2.43 -5.68 30.87
C ASN A 226 1.92 -5.89 29.43
N VAL A 227 2.21 -4.93 28.55
CA VAL A 227 1.86 -5.02 27.12
C VAL A 227 2.93 -5.83 26.38
N PRO A 228 2.58 -6.95 25.74
CA PRO A 228 3.50 -7.72 24.93
C PRO A 228 3.71 -7.08 23.54
N LEU A 229 4.94 -7.19 23.03
CA LEU A 229 5.33 -6.85 21.67
C LEU A 229 5.48 -8.13 20.86
N VAL A 230 4.79 -8.25 19.74
CA VAL A 230 4.89 -9.37 18.80
C VAL A 230 5.47 -8.88 17.49
N LEU A 231 6.51 -9.54 16.99
CA LEU A 231 7.13 -9.25 15.70
C LEU A 231 6.77 -10.36 14.71
N MET A 232 6.07 -9.99 13.64
CA MET A 232 5.79 -10.88 12.53
C MET A 232 6.96 -10.82 11.54
N ASN A 233 7.80 -11.83 11.58
CA ASN A 233 9.01 -11.94 10.76
C ASN A 233 8.70 -12.65 9.43
N SER A 234 9.71 -12.71 8.57
CA SER A 234 9.74 -13.54 7.36
C SER A 234 10.96 -14.45 7.42
N PHE A 235 11.02 -15.49 6.59
CA PHE A 235 12.24 -16.29 6.42
C PHE A 235 13.49 -15.44 6.07
N ASN A 236 13.30 -14.27 5.45
CA ASN A 236 14.40 -13.34 5.15
C ASN A 236 14.87 -12.51 6.35
N THR A 237 14.09 -12.46 7.44
CA THR A 237 14.32 -11.52 8.56
C THR A 237 14.41 -12.19 9.92
N ASP A 238 13.92 -13.42 10.06
CA ASP A 238 13.72 -14.09 11.34
C ASP A 238 15.04 -14.32 12.10
N VAL A 239 16.03 -14.95 11.45
CA VAL A 239 17.35 -15.25 12.02
C VAL A 239 18.07 -13.99 12.51
N ASP A 240 18.05 -12.93 11.70
CA ASP A 240 18.71 -11.67 12.06
C ASP A 240 17.95 -10.94 13.17
N THR A 241 16.63 -10.98 13.16
CA THR A 241 15.81 -10.39 14.22
C THR A 241 16.04 -11.09 15.55
N GLU A 242 16.13 -12.42 15.57
CA GLU A 242 16.38 -13.19 16.80
C GLU A 242 17.73 -12.85 17.45
N LYS A 243 18.77 -12.65 16.63
CA LYS A 243 20.09 -12.19 17.12
C LYS A 243 19.97 -10.82 17.80
N VAL A 244 19.21 -9.90 17.22
CA VAL A 244 19.02 -8.53 17.75
C VAL A 244 18.17 -8.52 19.02
N ILE A 245 17.12 -9.34 19.12
CA ILE A 245 16.20 -9.33 20.27
C ILE A 245 16.90 -9.65 21.60
N ARG A 246 17.99 -10.43 21.56
CA ARG A 246 18.77 -10.81 22.77
C ARG A 246 19.24 -9.59 23.57
N LYS A 247 19.41 -8.42 22.93
CA LYS A 247 19.78 -7.17 23.62
C LYS A 247 18.70 -6.64 24.57
N TYR A 248 17.44 -7.05 24.40
CA TYR A 248 16.32 -6.52 25.16
C TYR A 248 15.91 -7.37 26.37
N LYS A 249 16.65 -8.43 26.72
CA LYS A 249 16.28 -9.34 27.84
C LYS A 249 16.12 -8.65 29.20
N GLY A 250 16.77 -7.51 29.42
CA GLY A 250 16.68 -6.73 30.66
C GLY A 250 15.59 -5.65 30.67
N PHE A 251 14.85 -5.48 29.57
CA PHE A 251 13.83 -4.43 29.43
C PHE A 251 12.47 -4.93 29.94
N GLN A 252 11.63 -4.03 30.44
CA GLN A 252 10.27 -4.35 30.92
C GLN A 252 9.28 -4.52 29.76
N VAL A 253 9.56 -5.45 28.86
CA VAL A 253 8.73 -5.77 27.70
C VAL A 253 8.89 -7.24 27.32
N GLN A 254 7.76 -7.93 27.14
CA GLN A 254 7.75 -9.30 26.64
C GLN A 254 7.72 -9.28 25.12
N ILE A 255 8.80 -9.73 24.49
CA ILE A 255 8.92 -9.77 23.02
C ILE A 255 8.68 -11.20 22.54
N TYR A 256 7.70 -11.36 21.66
CA TYR A 256 7.39 -12.60 20.95
C TYR A 256 7.71 -12.44 19.47
N THR A 257 8.12 -13.52 18.83
CA THR A 257 8.34 -13.58 17.38
C THR A 257 7.56 -14.76 16.81
N PHE A 258 7.09 -14.59 15.59
CA PHE A 258 6.63 -15.70 14.77
C PHE A 258 6.93 -15.39 13.31
N ASN A 259 7.06 -16.44 12.51
CA ASN A 259 7.34 -16.32 11.09
C ASN A 259 6.03 -16.42 10.29
N GLN A 260 5.89 -15.58 9.27
CA GLN A 260 4.81 -15.71 8.29
C GLN A 260 5.11 -16.85 7.31
N SER A 261 4.10 -17.29 6.56
CA SER A 261 4.25 -18.41 5.62
C SER A 261 5.23 -18.13 4.48
N CYS A 262 5.77 -19.19 3.89
CA CYS A 262 6.72 -19.13 2.79
C CYS A 262 6.15 -19.84 1.56
N TYR A 263 5.80 -19.09 0.52
CA TYR A 263 5.17 -19.64 -0.69
C TYR A 263 6.15 -19.69 -1.87
N PRO A 264 6.02 -20.69 -2.76
CA PRO A 264 6.86 -20.76 -3.95
C PRO A 264 6.34 -19.80 -5.02
N ARG A 265 7.26 -19.08 -5.67
CA ARG A 265 6.93 -18.20 -6.80
C ARG A 265 6.45 -19.04 -7.98
N ILE A 266 5.57 -18.45 -8.77
CA ILE A 266 4.97 -19.11 -9.92
C ILE A 266 5.61 -18.56 -11.19
N SER A 267 6.03 -19.41 -12.11
CA SER A 267 6.48 -18.96 -13.43
C SER A 267 5.30 -18.41 -14.22
N ARG A 268 5.46 -17.22 -14.82
CA ARG A 268 4.38 -16.59 -15.60
C ARG A 268 4.05 -17.38 -16.87
N ASP A 269 5.02 -18.09 -17.42
CA ASP A 269 4.87 -18.77 -18.70
C ASP A 269 4.27 -20.18 -18.53
N SER A 270 4.63 -20.91 -17.46
CA SER A 270 4.08 -22.24 -17.18
C SER A 270 2.92 -22.25 -16.18
N LEU A 271 2.75 -21.18 -15.39
CA LEU A 271 1.85 -21.12 -14.23
C LEU A 271 2.12 -22.22 -13.18
N LEU A 272 3.35 -22.74 -13.13
CA LEU A 272 3.79 -23.73 -12.15
C LEU A 272 4.82 -23.14 -11.17
N PRO A 273 4.98 -23.71 -9.98
CA PRO A 273 6.01 -23.31 -9.03
C PRO A 273 7.40 -23.42 -9.66
N ILE A 274 8.30 -22.50 -9.30
CA ILE A 274 9.69 -22.56 -9.75
C ILE A 274 10.60 -23.33 -8.79
N ALA A 275 10.18 -23.46 -7.53
CA ALA A 275 10.91 -24.21 -6.51
C ALA A 275 11.00 -25.70 -6.88
N LYS A 276 12.17 -26.31 -6.63
CA LYS A 276 12.44 -27.73 -6.90
C LYS A 276 12.53 -28.58 -5.64
N ASP A 277 12.95 -27.98 -4.54
CA ASP A 277 13.08 -28.56 -3.22
C ASP A 277 12.77 -27.50 -2.15
N PHE A 278 12.63 -27.93 -0.89
CA PHE A 278 12.42 -27.05 0.26
C PHE A 278 13.71 -26.48 0.86
N ASP A 279 14.78 -26.37 0.06
CA ASP A 279 16.00 -25.68 0.48
C ASP A 279 15.89 -24.17 0.19
N ILE A 280 15.17 -23.50 1.10
CA ILE A 280 14.90 -22.06 0.96
C ILE A 280 16.19 -21.24 0.97
N GLU A 281 17.23 -21.65 1.69
CA GLU A 281 18.48 -20.88 1.80
C GLU A 281 19.30 -20.92 0.51
N ASN A 282 19.32 -22.06 -0.18
CA ASN A 282 20.04 -22.20 -1.44
C ASN A 282 19.29 -21.60 -2.64
N ASP A 283 17.95 -21.56 -2.61
CA ASP A 283 17.13 -20.97 -3.67
C ASP A 283 16.13 -19.93 -3.13
N ILE A 284 16.63 -18.92 -2.40
CA ILE A 284 15.82 -17.83 -1.83
C ILE A 284 14.97 -17.13 -2.91
N GLU A 285 15.45 -17.09 -4.15
CA GLU A 285 14.73 -16.49 -5.27
C GLU A 285 13.52 -17.31 -5.73
N ALA A 286 13.44 -18.60 -5.42
CA ALA A 286 12.26 -19.40 -5.68
C ALA A 286 11.09 -19.08 -4.74
N TRP A 287 11.36 -18.44 -3.60
CA TRP A 287 10.39 -18.27 -2.52
C TRP A 287 10.00 -16.81 -2.29
N TYR A 288 8.83 -16.59 -1.70
CA TYR A 288 8.39 -15.25 -1.30
C TYR A 288 7.42 -15.32 -0.11
N PRO A 289 7.38 -14.27 0.72
CA PRO A 289 6.32 -14.11 1.69
C PRO A 289 5.01 -13.64 1.04
N PRO A 290 3.84 -14.20 1.39
CA PRO A 290 2.53 -13.89 0.78
C PRO A 290 1.91 -12.53 1.19
N GLY A 291 2.75 -11.54 1.43
CA GLY A 291 2.35 -10.22 1.90
C GLY A 291 1.87 -10.22 3.35
N HIS A 292 1.49 -9.05 3.85
CA HIS A 292 1.12 -8.88 5.26
C HIS A 292 -0.29 -9.40 5.61
N GLY A 293 -1.12 -9.77 4.62
CA GLY A 293 -2.43 -10.39 4.85
C GLY A 293 -2.36 -11.80 5.43
N ASP A 294 -1.22 -12.49 5.28
CA ASP A 294 -0.96 -13.79 5.91
C ASP A 294 -0.86 -13.74 7.44
N PHE A 295 -0.81 -12.54 8.02
CA PHE A 295 -0.80 -12.31 9.46
C PHE A 295 -1.81 -13.19 10.21
N TYR A 296 -3.05 -13.27 9.74
CA TYR A 296 -4.09 -13.98 10.48
C TYR A 296 -3.82 -15.50 10.56
N GLN A 297 -3.43 -16.11 9.44
CA GLN A 297 -3.20 -17.55 9.38
C GLN A 297 -1.92 -17.94 10.11
N SER A 298 -0.82 -17.20 9.89
CA SER A 298 0.45 -17.44 10.57
C SER A 298 0.37 -17.18 12.08
N PHE A 299 -0.38 -16.16 12.50
CA PHE A 299 -0.60 -15.87 13.92
C PHE A 299 -1.40 -16.99 14.62
N GLN A 300 -2.43 -17.55 13.96
CA GLN A 300 -3.13 -18.73 14.48
C GLN A 300 -2.22 -19.97 14.52
N ASN A 301 -1.46 -20.23 13.44
CA ASN A 301 -0.57 -21.38 13.33
C ASN A 301 0.57 -21.35 14.36
N SER A 302 1.02 -20.15 14.75
CA SER A 302 2.05 -19.96 15.79
C SER A 302 1.59 -20.36 17.20
N GLY A 303 0.27 -20.52 17.42
CA GLY A 303 -0.32 -20.75 18.74
C GLY A 303 -0.38 -19.49 19.63
N LEU A 304 0.23 -18.37 19.21
CA LEU A 304 0.20 -17.11 19.96
C LEU A 304 -1.21 -16.54 20.08
N LEU A 305 -2.05 -16.66 19.04
CA LEU A 305 -3.45 -16.22 19.08
C LEU A 305 -4.19 -16.84 20.27
N LYS A 306 -4.15 -18.17 20.36
CA LYS A 306 -4.80 -18.92 21.44
C LYS A 306 -4.22 -18.57 22.80
N LYS A 307 -2.88 -18.49 22.90
CA LYS A 307 -2.19 -18.10 24.12
C LYS A 307 -2.66 -16.73 24.64
N PHE A 308 -2.74 -15.71 23.78
CA PHE A 308 -3.14 -14.37 24.21
C PHE A 308 -4.63 -14.30 24.58
N ILE A 309 -5.49 -15.08 23.92
CA ILE A 309 -6.90 -15.21 24.33
C ILE A 309 -6.99 -15.85 25.73
N GLU A 310 -6.23 -16.91 26.00
CA GLU A 310 -6.17 -17.57 27.31
C GLU A 310 -5.59 -16.67 28.41
N GLU A 311 -4.66 -15.77 28.08
CA GLU A 311 -4.14 -14.74 28.98
C GLU A 311 -5.14 -13.59 29.24
N GLY A 312 -6.32 -13.60 28.59
CA GLY A 312 -7.36 -12.58 28.75
C GLY A 312 -7.13 -11.31 27.91
N ARG A 313 -6.31 -11.37 26.86
CA ARG A 313 -6.16 -10.27 25.89
C ARG A 313 -7.35 -10.25 24.93
N GLU A 314 -7.83 -9.06 24.59
CA GLU A 314 -9.02 -8.89 23.75
C GLU A 314 -8.68 -8.36 22.34
N TYR A 315 -7.71 -7.44 22.24
CA TYR A 315 -7.38 -6.74 20.98
C TYR A 315 -5.90 -6.82 20.65
N CYS A 316 -5.58 -6.87 19.36
CA CYS A 316 -4.25 -6.61 18.84
C CYS A 316 -4.20 -5.27 18.08
N PHE A 317 -3.11 -4.53 18.27
CA PHE A 317 -2.76 -3.35 17.50
C PHE A 317 -1.65 -3.68 16.50
N LEU A 318 -1.99 -3.78 15.23
CA LEU A 318 -1.10 -4.09 14.12
C LEU A 318 -0.61 -2.82 13.44
N SER A 319 0.70 -2.71 13.21
CA SER A 319 1.27 -1.61 12.41
C SER A 319 2.61 -2.00 11.79
N ASN A 320 3.06 -1.23 10.79
CA ASN A 320 4.39 -1.43 10.20
C ASN A 320 5.48 -0.99 11.18
N ILE A 321 6.60 -1.73 11.24
CA ILE A 321 7.75 -1.34 12.06
C ILE A 321 8.42 -0.04 11.56
N ASP A 322 8.28 0.27 10.28
CA ASP A 322 8.81 1.49 9.66
C ASP A 322 7.89 2.71 9.78
N ASN A 323 6.71 2.56 10.39
CA ASN A 323 5.85 3.68 10.76
C ASN A 323 6.13 4.11 12.20
N LEU A 324 6.92 5.18 12.36
CA LEU A 324 7.31 5.70 13.67
C LEU A 324 6.18 6.43 14.38
N GLY A 325 5.14 6.85 13.65
CA GLY A 325 3.93 7.47 14.20
C GLY A 325 2.97 6.47 14.84
N ALA A 326 3.11 5.17 14.54
CA ALA A 326 2.22 4.11 15.03
C ALA A 326 2.50 3.72 16.49
N THR A 327 2.21 4.65 17.39
CA THR A 327 2.28 4.47 18.85
C THR A 327 0.95 3.92 19.38
N VAL A 328 0.95 3.31 20.57
CA VAL A 328 -0.31 2.86 21.22
C VAL A 328 -1.13 4.10 21.62
N ASP A 329 -2.31 4.24 21.04
CA ASP A 329 -3.22 5.35 21.35
C ASP A 329 -4.28 4.92 22.38
N ILE A 330 -4.19 5.52 23.57
CA ILE A 330 -5.07 5.19 24.70
C ILE A 330 -6.52 5.65 24.44
N LYS A 331 -6.73 6.70 23.63
CA LYS A 331 -8.09 7.15 23.29
C LYS A 331 -8.78 6.14 22.37
N ILE A 332 -8.07 5.66 21.36
CA ILE A 332 -8.60 4.61 20.47
C ILE A 332 -8.88 3.34 21.26
N LEU A 333 -7.97 2.96 22.17
CA LEU A 333 -8.20 1.82 23.07
C LEU A 333 -9.44 2.01 23.96
N ASN A 334 -9.68 3.23 24.46
CA ASN A 334 -10.86 3.55 25.28
C ASN A 334 -12.17 3.38 24.50
N ARG A 335 -12.15 3.71 23.21
CA ARG A 335 -13.30 3.52 22.33
C ARG A 335 -13.63 2.03 22.09
N LEU A 336 -12.62 1.17 22.14
CA LEU A 336 -12.73 -0.26 21.91
C LEU A 336 -13.18 -1.03 23.15
N ILE A 337 -12.51 -0.81 24.29
CA ILE A 337 -12.65 -1.61 25.51
C ILE A 337 -13.25 -0.82 26.67
N GLY A 338 -13.09 0.50 26.68
CA GLY A 338 -13.43 1.36 27.81
C GLY A 338 -14.87 1.88 27.81
N ASP A 339 -15.10 2.90 28.63
CA ASP A 339 -16.42 3.45 28.97
C ASP A 339 -17.11 4.16 27.78
N ASP A 340 -16.35 4.52 26.74
CA ASP A 340 -16.86 5.16 25.54
C ASP A 340 -17.42 4.16 24.51
N ARG A 341 -17.54 2.88 24.89
CA ARG A 341 -18.17 1.85 24.06
C ARG A 341 -19.66 2.17 23.85
N GLN A 342 -20.04 2.37 22.58
CA GLN A 342 -21.41 2.64 22.17
C GLN A 342 -22.04 1.37 21.60
N GLY A 343 -23.12 0.92 22.25
CA GLY A 343 -23.91 -0.24 21.84
C GLY A 343 -23.39 -1.57 22.37
N ASP A 344 -24.27 -2.58 22.32
CA ASP A 344 -23.97 -3.92 22.84
C ASP A 344 -22.96 -4.67 21.96
N LYS A 345 -22.93 -4.38 20.66
CA LYS A 345 -22.07 -5.08 19.71
C LYS A 345 -20.61 -4.60 19.81
N PRO A 346 -19.64 -5.52 19.97
CA PRO A 346 -18.23 -5.18 19.96
C PRO A 346 -17.78 -4.71 18.58
N ILE A 347 -16.83 -3.78 18.54
CA ILE A 347 -16.13 -3.38 17.32
C ILE A 347 -15.05 -4.43 17.06
N GLU A 348 -15.18 -5.24 16.03
CA GLU A 348 -14.19 -6.31 15.79
C GLU A 348 -12.96 -5.82 15.02
N PHE A 349 -13.09 -4.74 14.23
CA PHE A 349 -12.03 -4.26 13.36
C PHE A 349 -12.04 -2.74 13.24
N VAL A 350 -10.89 -2.11 13.47
CA VAL A 350 -10.68 -0.67 13.28
C VAL A 350 -9.53 -0.46 12.33
N MET A 351 -9.75 0.37 11.32
CA MET A 351 -8.70 0.85 10.44
C MET A 351 -8.48 2.34 10.71
N GLU A 352 -7.27 2.71 11.14
CA GLU A 352 -6.91 4.13 11.20
C GLU A 352 -6.70 4.66 9.77
N VAL A 353 -7.43 5.71 9.44
CA VAL A 353 -7.32 6.43 8.17
C VAL A 353 -6.85 7.85 8.44
N THR A 354 -6.22 8.49 7.47
CA THR A 354 -5.83 9.91 7.57
C THR A 354 -6.16 10.62 6.26
N ASP A 355 -6.26 11.95 6.31
CA ASP A 355 -6.55 12.77 5.13
C ASP A 355 -5.49 12.59 4.03
N LYS A 356 -5.96 12.39 2.79
CA LYS A 356 -5.13 12.25 1.58
C LYS A 356 -4.44 13.56 1.24
N THR A 357 -3.12 13.53 1.09
CA THR A 357 -2.37 14.60 0.44
C THR A 357 -2.09 14.27 -1.02
N ARG A 358 -1.51 15.22 -1.77
CA ARG A 358 -1.09 15.01 -3.17
C ARG A 358 -0.06 13.88 -3.31
N ALA A 359 0.69 13.56 -2.26
CA ALA A 359 1.65 12.45 -2.26
C ALA A 359 0.97 11.08 -2.07
N ASP A 360 -0.24 11.05 -1.50
CA ASP A 360 -0.91 9.83 -1.04
C ASP A 360 -2.02 9.36 -2.01
N VAL A 361 -2.14 9.99 -3.19
CA VAL A 361 -3.22 9.74 -4.18
C VAL A 361 -3.27 8.31 -4.72
N LYS A 362 -2.20 7.53 -4.54
CA LYS A 362 -2.11 6.13 -4.95
C LYS A 362 -2.51 5.15 -3.83
N GLY A 363 -2.66 5.62 -2.60
CA GLY A 363 -2.98 4.78 -1.44
C GLY A 363 -4.42 4.32 -1.43
N GLY A 364 -4.64 3.09 -0.95
CA GLY A 364 -5.96 2.51 -0.75
C GLY A 364 -6.87 3.36 0.13
N THR A 365 -8.17 3.32 -0.14
CA THR A 365 -9.20 4.08 0.58
C THR A 365 -10.29 3.16 1.12
N LEU A 366 -10.97 3.61 2.16
CA LEU A 366 -12.18 2.96 2.66
C LEU A 366 -13.36 3.29 1.74
N ILE A 367 -14.15 2.28 1.40
CA ILE A 367 -15.43 2.42 0.67
C ILE A 367 -16.52 1.60 1.34
N ASN A 368 -17.78 1.92 1.02
CA ASN A 368 -18.90 1.03 1.33
C ASN A 368 -19.24 0.21 0.07
N TYR A 369 -19.32 -1.10 0.21
CA TYR A 369 -19.65 -2.03 -0.87
C TYR A 369 -20.43 -3.21 -0.28
N GLU A 370 -21.61 -3.50 -0.83
CA GLU A 370 -22.49 -4.59 -0.33
C GLU A 370 -22.80 -4.47 1.17
N ASN A 371 -23.12 -3.26 1.64
CA ASN A 371 -23.39 -2.95 3.06
C ASN A 371 -22.24 -3.26 4.04
N LYS A 372 -21.01 -3.40 3.53
CA LYS A 372 -19.81 -3.59 4.34
C LYS A 372 -18.71 -2.60 3.97
N LEU A 373 -17.92 -2.24 4.97
CA LEU A 373 -16.71 -1.45 4.74
C LEU A 373 -15.63 -2.33 4.13
N ARG A 374 -15.03 -1.84 3.04
CA ARG A 374 -14.01 -2.54 2.27
C ARG A 374 -12.85 -1.59 1.96
N LEU A 375 -11.64 -2.15 1.92
CA LEU A 375 -10.46 -1.44 1.44
C LEU A 375 -10.40 -1.56 -0.09
N LEU A 376 -10.50 -0.43 -0.78
CA LEU A 376 -10.31 -0.33 -2.23
C LEU A 376 -8.87 0.09 -2.53
N GLU A 377 -8.14 -0.78 -3.19
CA GLU A 377 -6.78 -0.50 -3.70
C GLU A 377 -6.81 -0.11 -5.18
N ILE A 378 -5.81 0.65 -5.62
CA ILE A 378 -5.72 1.12 -7.02
C ILE A 378 -5.71 -0.03 -8.03
N ALA A 379 -5.16 -1.20 -7.65
CA ALA A 379 -5.11 -2.38 -8.50
C ALA A 379 -6.50 -2.97 -8.80
N GLN A 380 -7.49 -2.69 -7.96
CA GLN A 380 -8.87 -3.17 -8.11
C GLN A 380 -9.72 -2.19 -8.94
N VAL A 381 -9.21 -0.98 -9.20
CA VAL A 381 -9.93 0.06 -9.92
C VAL A 381 -9.83 -0.16 -11.43
N PRO A 382 -10.95 -0.19 -12.17
CA PRO A 382 -10.94 -0.23 -13.63
C PRO A 382 -10.13 0.93 -14.20
N LYS A 383 -9.36 0.68 -15.28
CA LYS A 383 -8.45 1.68 -15.89
C LYS A 383 -9.13 3.01 -16.22
N GLU A 384 -10.42 2.97 -16.56
CA GLU A 384 -11.25 4.13 -16.92
C GLU A 384 -11.52 5.07 -15.73
N HIS A 385 -11.53 4.55 -14.49
CA HIS A 385 -11.86 5.29 -13.27
C HIS A 385 -10.65 5.55 -12.36
N VAL A 386 -9.44 5.28 -12.84
CA VAL A 386 -8.21 5.48 -12.06
C VAL A 386 -8.03 6.95 -11.65
N ASP A 387 -8.43 7.90 -12.49
CA ASP A 387 -8.30 9.32 -12.17
C ASP A 387 -9.39 9.81 -11.20
N ASP A 388 -10.58 9.19 -11.24
CA ASP A 388 -11.63 9.41 -10.23
C ASP A 388 -11.17 8.92 -8.85
N PHE A 389 -10.48 7.77 -8.80
CA PHE A 389 -9.91 7.22 -7.57
C PHE A 389 -8.82 8.13 -6.96
N LYS A 390 -7.99 8.75 -7.81
CA LYS A 390 -6.96 9.72 -7.37
C LYS A 390 -7.55 11.05 -6.91
N SER A 391 -8.83 11.31 -7.18
CA SER A 391 -9.48 12.56 -6.78
C SER A 391 -9.68 12.62 -5.27
N VAL A 392 -8.95 13.54 -4.63
CA VAL A 392 -9.07 13.83 -3.18
C VAL A 392 -10.46 14.37 -2.81
N LYS A 393 -11.21 14.90 -3.79
CA LYS A 393 -12.59 15.36 -3.58
C LYS A 393 -13.55 14.18 -3.37
N THR A 394 -13.34 13.10 -4.10
CA THR A 394 -14.18 11.89 -4.05
C THR A 394 -13.77 11.01 -2.89
N PHE A 395 -12.48 10.70 -2.79
CA PHE A 395 -11.91 9.89 -1.73
C PHE A 395 -11.00 10.75 -0.86
N LYS A 396 -11.50 11.13 0.31
CA LYS A 396 -10.81 12.05 1.22
C LYS A 396 -9.74 11.37 2.09
N PHE A 397 -9.95 10.09 2.38
CA PHE A 397 -9.13 9.34 3.33
C PHE A 397 -8.25 8.32 2.63
N PHE A 398 -7.16 7.92 3.28
CA PHE A 398 -6.40 6.74 2.91
C PHE A 398 -6.01 5.91 4.13
N ASN A 399 -5.77 4.63 3.90
CA ASN A 399 -5.38 3.67 4.93
C ASN A 399 -3.94 3.92 5.41
N THR A 400 -3.77 4.04 6.73
CA THR A 400 -2.45 4.17 7.36
C THR A 400 -1.74 2.83 7.60
N ASN A 401 -2.47 1.72 7.45
CA ASN A 401 -2.08 0.37 7.85
C ASN A 401 -1.82 0.21 9.36
N ASN A 402 -2.36 1.12 10.19
CA ASN A 402 -2.51 0.94 11.63
C ASN A 402 -3.90 0.35 11.89
N ILE A 403 -3.96 -0.86 12.40
CA ILE A 403 -5.19 -1.66 12.50
C ILE A 403 -5.36 -2.15 13.92
N TRP A 404 -6.59 -2.12 14.42
CA TRP A 404 -6.96 -2.75 15.69
C TRP A 404 -7.95 -3.86 15.40
N ALA A 405 -7.64 -5.09 15.79
CA ALA A 405 -8.49 -6.24 15.53
C ALA A 405 -8.72 -7.04 16.80
N ARG A 406 -9.95 -7.54 16.97
CA ARG A 406 -10.34 -8.34 18.13
C ARG A 406 -9.87 -9.80 17.95
N LEU A 407 -9.19 -10.35 18.96
CA LEU A 407 -8.55 -11.67 18.89
C LEU A 407 -9.58 -12.80 18.70
N GLU A 408 -10.66 -12.80 19.47
CA GLU A 408 -11.75 -13.78 19.35
C GLU A 408 -12.38 -13.77 17.95
N SER A 409 -12.53 -12.58 17.36
CA SER A 409 -13.11 -12.43 16.02
C SER A 409 -12.18 -12.96 14.93
N ILE A 410 -10.86 -12.81 15.11
CA ILE A 410 -9.86 -13.44 14.22
C ILE A 410 -10.02 -14.96 14.28
N GLU A 411 -10.07 -15.55 15.49
CA GLU A 411 -10.25 -16.99 15.66
C GLU A 411 -11.56 -17.49 15.03
N ARG A 412 -12.67 -16.76 15.25
CA ARG A 412 -13.98 -17.07 14.66
C ARG A 412 -13.94 -17.10 13.13
N VAL A 413 -13.40 -16.05 12.51
CA VAL A 413 -13.37 -15.90 11.04
C VAL A 413 -12.49 -16.97 10.39
N LEU A 414 -11.36 -17.31 11.01
CA LEU A 414 -10.44 -18.37 10.54
C LEU A 414 -11.07 -19.76 10.69
N ASN A 415 -11.65 -20.08 11.84
CA ASN A 415 -12.28 -21.38 12.09
C ASN A 415 -13.49 -21.61 11.17
N ALA A 416 -14.25 -20.56 10.88
CA ALA A 416 -15.36 -20.60 9.93
C ALA A 416 -14.92 -20.62 8.46
N LYS A 417 -13.61 -20.44 8.16
CA LYS A 417 -13.04 -20.30 6.81
C LYS A 417 -13.75 -19.22 5.96
N THR A 418 -14.16 -18.13 6.61
CA THR A 418 -14.87 -17.01 5.96
C THR A 418 -13.93 -15.86 5.58
N MET A 419 -12.63 -15.99 5.89
CA MET A 419 -11.63 -15.01 5.52
C MET A 419 -11.45 -14.97 4.00
N ASN A 420 -11.89 -13.88 3.40
CA ASN A 420 -11.79 -13.62 1.97
C ASN A 420 -11.13 -12.26 1.78
N MET A 421 -9.88 -12.25 1.32
CA MET A 421 -9.13 -11.03 0.98
C MET A 421 -8.88 -11.01 -0.52
N GLU A 422 -8.86 -9.83 -1.14
CA GLU A 422 -8.52 -9.69 -2.54
C GLU A 422 -7.07 -10.13 -2.79
N ILE A 423 -6.87 -10.82 -3.92
CA ILE A 423 -5.57 -11.30 -4.34
C ILE A 423 -4.83 -10.17 -5.04
N ILE A 424 -3.61 -9.90 -4.59
CA ILE A 424 -2.68 -8.97 -5.20
C ILE A 424 -1.71 -9.78 -6.03
N VAL A 425 -1.74 -9.58 -7.35
CA VAL A 425 -0.88 -10.28 -8.31
C VAL A 425 0.33 -9.41 -8.63
N ASN A 426 1.45 -9.69 -7.97
CA ASN A 426 2.72 -9.01 -8.17
C ASN A 426 3.52 -9.71 -9.27
N ASN A 427 3.71 -9.04 -10.41
CA ASN A 427 4.54 -9.53 -11.50
C ASN A 427 5.97 -9.01 -11.32
N LYS A 428 6.96 -9.92 -11.29
CA LYS A 428 8.38 -9.57 -11.20
C LYS A 428 9.19 -10.31 -12.25
N THR A 429 10.38 -9.78 -12.54
CA THR A 429 11.40 -10.44 -13.36
C THR A 429 12.59 -10.68 -12.45
N LEU A 430 13.03 -11.93 -12.34
CA LEU A 430 14.22 -12.31 -11.59
C LEU A 430 15.49 -11.89 -12.35
N ASP A 431 16.63 -11.91 -11.66
CA ASP A 431 17.92 -11.48 -12.23
C ASP A 431 18.35 -12.39 -13.41
N ASN A 432 17.91 -13.64 -13.42
CA ASN A 432 18.10 -14.57 -14.54
C ASN A 432 17.18 -14.31 -15.75
N GLY A 433 16.35 -13.25 -15.71
CA GLY A 433 15.40 -12.89 -16.76
C GLY A 433 14.06 -13.65 -16.72
N MET A 434 13.89 -14.60 -15.80
CA MET A 434 12.64 -15.36 -15.65
C MET A 434 11.53 -14.47 -15.11
N ARG A 435 10.35 -14.55 -15.72
CA ARG A 435 9.17 -13.77 -15.32
C ARG A 435 8.34 -14.59 -14.35
N VAL A 436 8.10 -14.03 -13.19
CA VAL A 436 7.43 -14.71 -12.08
C VAL A 436 6.23 -13.92 -11.57
N ILE A 437 5.30 -14.64 -10.98
CA ILE A 437 4.10 -14.16 -10.33
C ILE A 437 4.21 -14.47 -8.83
N GLN A 438 3.87 -13.47 -8.03
CA GLN A 438 3.71 -13.56 -6.58
C GLN A 438 2.26 -13.23 -6.24
N LEU A 439 1.61 -14.12 -5.48
CA LEU A 439 0.22 -13.95 -5.04
C LEU A 439 0.25 -13.53 -3.57
N GLU A 440 -0.18 -12.31 -3.30
CA GLU A 440 -0.16 -11.74 -1.96
C GLU A 440 -1.56 -11.29 -1.54
N THR A 441 -1.72 -11.05 -0.25
CA THR A 441 -2.96 -10.43 0.29
C THR A 441 -2.62 -9.27 1.22
N ALA A 442 -3.56 -8.34 1.36
CA ALA A 442 -3.43 -7.19 2.23
C ALA A 442 -4.19 -7.39 3.56
N VAL A 443 -3.62 -6.94 4.67
CA VAL A 443 -4.18 -7.16 6.01
C VAL A 443 -5.44 -6.33 6.23
N GLY A 444 -5.49 -5.13 5.67
CA GLY A 444 -6.66 -4.26 5.69
C GLY A 444 -7.81 -4.75 4.80
N ALA A 445 -7.55 -5.61 3.81
CA ALA A 445 -8.59 -6.21 2.97
C ALA A 445 -9.53 -7.13 3.76
N ALA A 446 -9.05 -7.69 4.87
CA ALA A 446 -9.83 -8.57 5.73
C ALA A 446 -11.00 -7.85 6.42
N MET A 447 -11.04 -6.50 6.44
CA MET A 447 -12.06 -5.72 7.13
C MET A 447 -13.51 -6.14 6.77
N LYS A 448 -13.77 -6.55 5.53
CA LYS A 448 -15.11 -6.99 5.08
C LYS A 448 -15.58 -8.32 5.73
N CYS A 449 -14.65 -9.10 6.28
CA CYS A 449 -14.95 -10.36 6.95
C CYS A 449 -15.30 -10.19 8.44
N PHE A 450 -15.06 -9.00 9.00
CA PHE A 450 -15.35 -8.67 10.39
C PHE A 450 -16.67 -7.92 10.53
N ASP A 451 -17.31 -8.09 11.67
CA ASP A 451 -18.55 -7.41 12.02
C ASP A 451 -18.25 -6.14 12.83
N GLY A 452 -19.06 -5.09 12.65
CA GLY A 452 -18.83 -3.83 13.37
C GLY A 452 -17.52 -3.12 13.01
N GLY A 453 -17.00 -3.34 11.79
CA GLY A 453 -15.83 -2.64 11.28
C GLY A 453 -16.04 -1.13 11.21
N ILE A 454 -15.06 -0.34 11.65
CA ILE A 454 -15.09 1.13 11.56
C ILE A 454 -13.75 1.71 11.11
N GLY A 455 -13.78 2.91 10.52
CA GLY A 455 -12.62 3.76 10.33
C GLY A 455 -12.48 4.80 11.43
N ILE A 456 -11.25 5.18 11.78
CA ILE A 456 -10.98 6.35 12.63
C ILE A 456 -10.07 7.30 11.87
N ASN A 457 -10.53 8.53 11.64
CA ASN A 457 -9.73 9.58 11.02
C ASN A 457 -8.75 10.16 12.04
N VAL A 458 -7.50 9.70 11.98
CA VAL A 458 -6.41 10.09 12.87
C VAL A 458 -5.57 11.22 12.28
N PRO A 459 -4.94 12.06 13.12
CA PRO A 459 -4.00 13.05 12.62
C PRO A 459 -2.77 12.38 11.97
N ARG A 460 -2.19 13.06 10.98
CA ARG A 460 -0.99 12.59 10.26
C ARG A 460 0.22 12.32 11.17
N SER A 461 0.23 12.83 12.40
CA SER A 461 1.24 12.49 13.42
C SER A 461 1.33 10.98 13.70
N ARG A 462 0.26 10.21 13.43
CA ARG A 462 0.25 8.74 13.56
C ARG A 462 0.69 7.99 12.29
N PHE A 463 0.92 8.72 11.20
CA PHE A 463 1.36 8.21 9.92
C PHE A 463 2.68 8.86 9.49
N LEU A 464 3.76 8.32 10.02
CA LEU A 464 5.14 8.73 9.72
C LEU A 464 5.94 7.52 9.20
N PRO A 465 5.61 6.99 8.01
CA PRO A 465 6.35 5.90 7.40
C PRO A 465 7.71 6.39 6.88
N VAL A 466 8.76 5.61 7.12
CA VAL A 466 10.09 5.86 6.55
C VAL A 466 10.33 4.86 5.43
N LYS A 467 10.11 5.26 4.18
CA LYS A 467 10.28 4.38 3.00
C LYS A 467 11.56 4.67 2.23
N LYS A 468 11.96 5.93 2.17
CA LYS A 468 13.18 6.40 1.49
C LYS A 468 14.10 7.15 2.45
N THR A 469 15.33 7.38 2.03
CA THR A 469 16.31 8.23 2.74
C THR A 469 15.85 9.69 2.86
N SER A 470 14.97 10.17 1.97
CA SER A 470 14.29 11.46 2.14
C SER A 470 13.46 11.53 3.42
N ASP A 471 12.77 10.43 3.75
CA ASP A 471 11.97 10.34 4.97
C ASP A 471 12.88 10.20 6.20
N LEU A 472 14.00 9.49 6.03
CA LEU A 472 15.03 9.36 7.07
C LEU A 472 15.62 10.74 7.44
N LEU A 473 15.91 11.58 6.44
CA LEU A 473 16.39 12.95 6.66
C LEU A 473 15.42 13.77 7.51
N LEU A 474 14.12 13.69 7.22
CA LEU A 474 13.08 14.37 8.00
C LEU A 474 13.11 13.93 9.47
N VAL A 475 13.14 12.61 9.71
CA VAL A 475 13.11 12.02 11.05
C VAL A 475 14.38 12.30 11.86
N MET A 476 15.53 12.32 11.19
CA MET A 476 16.83 12.60 11.80
C MET A 476 16.99 14.08 12.18
N SER A 477 16.28 14.98 11.50
CA SER A 477 16.41 16.42 11.70
C SER A 477 15.81 16.92 13.03
N ASN A 478 16.12 18.17 13.34
CA ASN A 478 15.53 18.91 14.44
C ASN A 478 14.02 19.23 14.28
N LEU A 479 13.42 18.86 13.13
CA LEU A 479 11.98 18.89 12.94
C LEU A 479 11.23 18.02 13.95
N TYR A 480 11.84 16.92 14.38
CA TYR A 480 11.30 16.05 15.42
C TYR A 480 12.19 16.09 16.67
N SER A 481 11.56 15.89 17.82
CA SER A 481 12.21 15.61 19.09
C SER A 481 11.93 14.15 19.48
N LEU A 482 12.94 13.45 19.96
CA LEU A 482 12.80 12.08 20.46
C LEU A 482 12.47 12.12 21.96
N LYS A 483 11.36 11.52 22.35
CA LYS A 483 10.94 11.37 23.76
C LYS A 483 10.48 9.94 23.99
N TYR A 484 11.21 9.19 24.82
CA TYR A 484 10.87 7.81 25.20
C TYR A 484 10.60 6.89 24.00
N GLY A 485 11.43 6.97 22.95
CA GLY A 485 11.24 6.21 21.71
C GLY A 485 10.19 6.78 20.74
N SER A 486 9.37 7.75 21.14
CA SER A 486 8.39 8.41 20.26
C SER A 486 8.96 9.69 19.65
N LEU A 487 8.68 9.90 18.36
CA LEU A 487 9.02 11.14 17.67
C LEU A 487 7.85 12.12 17.74
N VAL A 488 8.11 13.29 18.31
CA VAL A 488 7.14 14.37 18.42
C VAL A 488 7.67 15.57 17.64
N MET A 489 6.85 16.11 16.74
CA MET A 489 7.20 17.30 15.97
C MET A 489 7.57 18.44 16.92
N SER A 490 8.63 19.17 16.60
CA SER A 490 9.16 20.25 17.43
C SER A 490 8.11 21.36 17.59
N PRO A 491 7.90 21.88 18.82
CA PRO A 491 7.00 23.01 19.05
C PRO A 491 7.51 24.31 18.40
N GLN A 492 8.78 24.36 18.01
CA GLN A 492 9.36 25.50 17.29
C GLN A 492 8.89 25.57 15.83
N ARG A 493 8.30 24.49 15.30
CA ARG A 493 7.75 24.48 13.95
C ARG A 493 6.45 25.29 13.93
N MET A 494 6.44 26.37 13.13
CA MET A 494 5.26 27.25 13.01
C MET A 494 4.04 26.56 12.40
N PHE A 495 4.24 25.64 11.46
CA PHE A 495 3.17 24.93 10.74
C PHE A 495 3.24 23.42 10.95
N PRO A 496 2.12 22.75 11.30
CA PRO A 496 2.10 21.30 11.56
C PRO A 496 2.34 20.44 10.32
N THR A 497 2.49 21.06 9.15
CA THR A 497 2.77 20.38 7.88
C THR A 497 4.22 19.92 7.82
N THR A 498 4.40 18.67 7.43
CA THR A 498 5.73 18.10 7.15
C THR A 498 6.28 18.66 5.83
N PRO A 499 7.54 19.12 5.78
CA PRO A 499 8.13 19.62 4.55
C PRO A 499 8.27 18.52 3.50
N LEU A 500 8.21 18.90 2.23
CA LEU A 500 8.42 17.99 1.12
C LEU A 500 9.91 17.87 0.80
N VAL A 501 10.49 16.70 1.03
CA VAL A 501 11.91 16.43 0.74
C VAL A 501 12.02 15.41 -0.37
N LYS A 502 12.80 15.74 -1.40
CA LYS A 502 13.15 14.85 -2.52
C LYS A 502 14.66 14.82 -2.68
N LEU A 503 15.26 13.66 -2.46
CA LEU A 503 16.67 13.41 -2.70
C LEU A 503 16.81 12.53 -3.95
N GLY A 504 17.77 12.86 -4.82
CA GLY A 504 18.00 12.14 -6.07
C GLY A 504 18.40 10.68 -5.84
N ASP A 505 17.67 9.75 -6.45
CA ASP A 505 17.84 8.31 -6.21
C ASP A 505 19.26 7.81 -6.60
N ASN A 506 19.94 8.46 -7.56
CA ASN A 506 21.28 8.04 -8.01
C ASN A 506 22.38 8.15 -6.94
N HIS A 507 22.25 9.09 -6.00
CA HIS A 507 23.32 9.42 -5.04
C HIS A 507 22.89 9.34 -3.58
N PHE A 508 21.58 9.33 -3.31
CA PHE A 508 21.02 9.34 -1.95
C PHE A 508 20.15 8.13 -1.65
N SER A 509 19.92 7.20 -2.59
CA SER A 509 19.02 6.06 -2.34
C SER A 509 19.53 5.13 -1.24
N LYS A 510 20.85 4.90 -1.18
CA LYS A 510 21.47 4.00 -0.18
C LYS A 510 21.81 4.74 1.10
N VAL A 511 21.52 4.15 2.26
CA VAL A 511 21.80 4.75 3.58
C VAL A 511 23.28 5.12 3.74
N LYS A 512 24.20 4.25 3.31
CA LYS A 512 25.65 4.51 3.41
C LYS A 512 26.07 5.76 2.63
N GLU A 513 25.55 5.92 1.41
CA GLU A 513 25.85 7.08 0.56
C GLU A 513 25.16 8.34 1.09
N PHE A 514 23.93 8.21 1.55
CA PHE A 514 23.19 9.28 2.24
C PHE A 514 23.97 9.80 3.45
N LEU A 515 24.38 8.94 4.38
CA LEU A 515 25.12 9.34 5.58
C LEU A 515 26.49 9.95 5.24
N ALA A 516 27.18 9.44 4.22
CA ALA A 516 28.47 9.98 3.79
C ALA A 516 28.38 11.42 3.21
N ARG A 517 27.20 11.80 2.69
CA ARG A 517 26.97 13.11 2.05
C ARG A 517 26.55 14.20 3.02
N PHE A 518 26.11 13.84 4.22
CA PHE A 518 25.74 14.79 5.27
C PHE A 518 26.75 14.70 6.40
N ALA A 519 27.66 15.68 6.50
CA ALA A 519 28.59 15.74 7.63
C ALA A 519 27.84 15.86 8.96
N ASN A 520 26.75 16.63 8.97
CA ASN A 520 25.73 16.66 10.01
C ASN A 520 24.36 16.84 9.34
N ILE A 521 23.30 16.39 10.02
CA ILE A 521 21.94 16.62 9.55
C ILE A 521 21.64 18.13 9.62
N PRO A 522 21.17 18.74 8.52
CA PRO A 522 20.88 20.18 8.48
C PRO A 522 19.70 20.55 9.36
N ASP A 523 19.63 21.83 9.71
CA ASP A 523 18.45 22.43 10.31
C ASP A 523 17.33 22.57 9.27
N LEU A 524 16.18 21.94 9.56
CA LEU A 524 15.01 21.89 8.68
C LEU A 524 13.75 22.50 9.33
N ILE A 525 13.87 23.22 10.46
CA ILE A 525 12.69 23.70 11.21
C ILE A 525 11.84 24.66 10.38
N GLU A 526 12.45 25.48 9.53
CA GLU A 526 11.78 26.47 8.68
C GLU A 526 11.70 26.01 7.20
N LEU A 527 11.99 24.74 6.92
CA LEU A 527 11.92 24.20 5.56
C LEU A 527 10.47 23.98 5.11
N ASP A 528 10.16 24.26 3.85
CA ASP A 528 8.89 23.85 3.22
C ASP A 528 9.11 22.83 2.11
N HIS A 529 10.12 23.05 1.28
CA HIS A 529 10.44 22.20 0.13
C HIS A 529 11.94 22.06 -0.05
N LEU A 530 12.43 20.84 -0.14
CA LEU A 530 13.82 20.52 -0.50
C LEU A 530 13.83 19.57 -1.68
N THR A 531 14.50 19.95 -2.76
CA THR A 531 14.84 19.05 -3.87
C THR A 531 16.34 19.06 -4.08
N VAL A 532 16.98 17.90 -4.02
CA VAL A 532 18.41 17.73 -4.26
C VAL A 532 18.60 16.71 -5.39
N SER A 533 19.30 17.10 -6.45
CA SER A 533 19.60 16.24 -7.60
C SER A 533 21.08 16.32 -7.96
N GLY A 534 21.67 15.19 -8.34
CA GLY A 534 23.09 15.08 -8.70
C GLY A 534 24.03 14.85 -7.52
N ASP A 535 25.33 14.99 -7.77
CA ASP A 535 26.40 14.74 -6.79
C ASP A 535 26.55 15.94 -5.83
N VAL A 536 25.80 15.91 -4.73
CA VAL A 536 25.75 16.99 -3.73
C VAL A 536 26.24 16.51 -2.37
N THR A 537 27.02 17.32 -1.67
CA THR A 537 27.42 17.10 -0.27
C THR A 537 27.06 18.29 0.62
N PHE A 538 26.89 18.05 1.91
CA PHE A 538 26.49 19.04 2.90
C PHE A 538 27.51 19.09 4.05
N GLY A 539 28.10 20.27 4.25
CA GLY A 539 28.97 20.56 5.39
C GLY A 539 28.24 20.59 6.73
N ARG A 540 29.00 20.86 7.80
CA ARG A 540 28.45 20.92 9.16
C ARG A 540 27.64 22.20 9.38
N GLY A 541 26.53 22.11 10.13
CA GLY A 541 25.76 23.29 10.55
C GLY A 541 25.01 24.01 9.43
N VAL A 542 24.64 23.31 8.35
CA VAL A 542 23.82 23.87 7.27
C VAL A 542 22.37 24.08 7.75
N SER A 543 21.75 25.20 7.37
CA SER A 543 20.33 25.50 7.64
C SER A 543 19.58 25.71 6.33
N LEU A 544 18.45 25.03 6.16
CA LEU A 544 17.62 25.04 4.96
C LEU A 544 16.22 25.59 5.29
N ARG A 545 15.81 26.66 4.61
CA ARG A 545 14.61 27.44 4.93
C ARG A 545 13.76 27.71 3.68
N GLY A 546 12.43 27.66 3.84
CA GLY A 546 11.48 27.85 2.75
C GLY A 546 11.66 26.81 1.63
N THR A 547 11.80 27.28 0.38
CA THR A 547 12.01 26.41 -0.79
C THR A 547 13.48 26.40 -1.22
N VAL A 548 14.15 25.25 -1.08
CA VAL A 548 15.54 25.04 -1.52
C VAL A 548 15.60 23.98 -2.60
N ILE A 549 16.21 24.32 -3.73
CA ILE A 549 16.42 23.40 -4.85
C ILE A 549 17.92 23.38 -5.19
N ILE A 550 18.56 22.22 -5.15
CA ILE A 550 19.98 22.05 -5.43
C ILE A 550 20.13 21.07 -6.58
N ILE A 551 20.74 21.50 -7.67
CA ILE A 551 20.88 20.72 -8.90
C ILE A 551 22.34 20.74 -9.34
N ALA A 552 23.03 19.60 -9.17
CA ALA A 552 24.29 19.30 -9.82
C ALA A 552 24.00 18.53 -11.11
N ASN A 553 24.44 19.05 -12.26
CA ASN A 553 24.26 18.37 -13.54
C ASN A 553 25.17 17.14 -13.65
N HIS A 554 24.97 16.34 -14.69
CA HIS A 554 25.79 15.15 -14.91
C HIS A 554 27.27 15.51 -15.07
N GLY A 555 28.13 14.92 -14.23
CA GLY A 555 29.57 15.21 -14.19
C GLY A 555 29.97 16.35 -13.25
N ASP A 556 29.01 17.17 -12.81
CA ASP A 556 29.24 18.24 -11.85
C ASP A 556 29.07 17.73 -10.41
N ARG A 557 29.74 18.42 -9.48
CA ARG A 557 29.61 18.17 -8.03
C ARG A 557 29.43 19.49 -7.30
N ILE A 558 28.55 19.51 -6.31
CA ILE A 558 28.33 20.68 -5.44
C ILE A 558 28.58 20.29 -3.99
N ASP A 559 29.60 20.88 -3.38
CA ASP A 559 29.85 20.78 -1.94
C ASP A 559 29.29 22.02 -1.24
N ILE A 560 28.21 21.87 -0.47
CA ILE A 560 27.63 22.98 0.30
C ILE A 560 28.53 23.26 1.52
N PRO A 561 29.06 24.49 1.67
CA PRO A 561 30.02 24.81 2.73
C PRO A 561 29.40 24.69 4.12
N ALA A 562 30.26 24.47 5.12
CA ALA A 562 29.84 24.45 6.51
C ALA A 562 29.24 25.81 6.94
N GLY A 563 28.18 25.78 7.74
CA GLY A 563 27.46 26.97 8.21
C GLY A 563 26.59 27.65 7.15
N ALA A 564 26.45 27.09 5.94
CA ALA A 564 25.63 27.68 4.90
C ALA A 564 24.15 27.77 5.30
N ILE A 565 23.55 28.94 5.06
CA ILE A 565 22.11 29.16 5.23
C ILE A 565 21.51 29.36 3.84
N LEU A 566 20.66 28.42 3.42
CA LEU A 566 19.96 28.49 2.14
C LEU A 566 18.48 28.74 2.39
N GLU A 567 18.00 29.92 2.00
CA GLU A 567 16.62 30.34 2.17
C GLU A 567 16.01 30.78 0.83
N ASN A 568 14.98 30.06 0.37
CA ASN A 568 14.27 30.39 -0.88
C ASN A 568 15.22 30.53 -2.09
N LYS A 569 16.18 29.59 -2.22
CA LYS A 569 17.22 29.60 -3.26
C LYS A 569 17.19 28.37 -4.14
N ILE A 570 17.54 28.59 -5.41
CA ILE A 570 17.93 27.55 -6.34
C ILE A 570 19.45 27.63 -6.50
N VAL A 571 20.15 26.54 -6.19
CA VAL A 571 21.61 26.40 -6.30
C VAL A 571 21.91 25.41 -7.42
N SER A 572 22.68 25.84 -8.41
CA SER A 572 23.10 24.99 -9.52
C SER A 572 24.51 25.34 -9.96
N GLY A 573 25.27 24.35 -10.42
CA GLY A 573 26.62 24.54 -10.94
C GLY A 573 27.58 23.43 -10.50
N ASN A 574 28.87 23.77 -10.46
CA ASN A 574 29.95 22.87 -10.05
C ASN A 574 30.86 23.62 -9.06
N MET A 575 30.95 23.12 -7.83
CA MET A 575 31.72 23.73 -6.76
C MET A 575 32.29 22.62 -5.87
N ARG A 576 33.62 22.50 -5.83
CA ARG A 576 34.32 21.55 -4.97
C ARG A 576 35.07 22.29 -3.87
N ILE A 577 34.91 21.81 -2.64
CA ILE A 577 35.63 22.34 -1.47
C ILE A 577 36.68 21.28 -1.07
N LEU A 578 37.95 21.69 -1.02
CA LEU A 578 39.08 20.82 -0.67
C LEU A 578 39.66 21.27 0.68
N ASP A 579 40.11 20.32 1.48
CA ASP A 579 40.86 20.59 2.71
C ASP A 579 42.24 21.18 2.34
N HIS A 580 42.63 22.29 2.99
CA HIS A 580 43.92 22.96 2.81
C HIS A 580 44.89 22.61 3.93
#